data_AF-A0A7X7URB3-F1
#
_entry.id   AF-A0A7X7URB3-F1
#
_cell.length_a   1.000
_cell.length_b   1.000
_cell.length_c   1.000
_cell.angle_alpha   90.00
_cell.angle_beta   90.00
_cell.angle_gamma   90.00
#
_symmetry.space_group_name_H-M   'P 1'
#
loop_
_entity.id
_entity.type
_entity.pdbx_description
1 polymer ?
#
loop_
_entity_poly.entity_id
_entity_poly.type
_entity_poly.pdbx_seq_one_letter_code
_entity_poly.pdbx_strand_id
1 'polypeptide(L)'
;MGESAVNPQIEESWKEVLASEFAAPYFAKLKAFLVEEKKQYRIYPPGSLIFNAFNSTPFPKVRVVLLGQDPYHGPGQAHGLCFSVPRGVPQPPSLVNIFKELHDDLEIPIPSHGNLEKWAGQGVLLLNATLTVRAHQAGSH
;
A
#
# COMPACT_ATOMS: atom_id res chain seq x y z
N MET A 1 -8.83 2.14 -32.65
CA MET A 1 -7.81 2.88 -31.87
C MET A 1 -7.59 2.10 -30.60
N GLY A 2 -6.47 1.37 -30.49
CA GLY A 2 -6.26 0.42 -29.40
C GLY A 2 -6.21 1.13 -28.05
N GLU A 3 -7.04 0.68 -27.10
CA GLU A 3 -6.86 1.05 -25.71
C GLU A 3 -5.42 0.71 -25.32
N SER A 4 -4.65 1.73 -24.92
CA SER A 4 -3.27 1.52 -24.49
C SER A 4 -3.29 0.61 -23.26
N ALA A 5 -2.85 -0.63 -23.43
CA ALA A 5 -2.78 -1.63 -22.38
C ALA A 5 -2.08 -1.04 -21.15
N VAL A 6 -2.67 -1.21 -19.96
CA VAL A 6 -2.09 -0.66 -18.75
C VAL A 6 -0.84 -1.47 -18.38
N ASN A 7 0.32 -0.81 -18.38
CA ASN A 7 1.60 -1.41 -18.03
C ASN A 7 2.16 -0.78 -16.75
N PRO A 8 1.69 -1.22 -15.56
CA PRO A 8 2.13 -0.66 -14.30
C PRO A 8 3.59 -1.02 -14.02
N GLN A 9 4.28 -0.15 -13.28
CA GLN A 9 5.59 -0.45 -12.70
C GLN A 9 5.35 -1.21 -11.39
N ILE A 10 5.51 -2.52 -11.45
CA ILE A 10 5.32 -3.47 -10.35
C ILE A 10 6.37 -4.58 -10.47
N GLU A 11 6.69 -5.25 -9.37
CA GLU A 11 7.60 -6.41 -9.34
C GLU A 11 7.15 -7.52 -10.30
N GLU A 12 8.11 -8.15 -10.98
CA GLU A 12 7.85 -8.96 -12.17
C GLU A 12 6.98 -10.17 -11.89
N SER A 13 7.21 -10.88 -10.77
CA SER A 13 6.39 -12.05 -10.43
C SER A 13 4.92 -11.67 -10.18
N TRP A 14 4.68 -10.49 -9.58
CA TRP A 14 3.33 -9.95 -9.47
C TRP A 14 2.76 -9.48 -10.80
N LYS A 15 3.61 -8.91 -11.67
CA LYS A 15 3.20 -8.49 -13.00
C LYS A 15 2.67 -9.66 -13.84
N GLU A 16 3.35 -10.80 -13.77
CA GLU A 16 2.92 -12.03 -14.43
C GLU A 16 1.59 -12.54 -13.84
N VAL A 17 1.49 -12.63 -12.52
CA VAL A 17 0.29 -13.14 -11.82
C VAL A 17 -0.95 -12.24 -12.04
N LEU A 18 -0.75 -10.92 -12.11
CA LEU A 18 -1.83 -9.94 -12.24
C LEU A 18 -2.03 -9.45 -13.69
N ALA A 19 -1.41 -10.10 -14.67
CA ALA A 19 -1.45 -9.67 -16.07
C ALA A 19 -2.89 -9.59 -16.61
N SER A 20 -3.77 -10.53 -16.25
CA SER A 20 -5.18 -10.51 -16.63
C SER A 20 -5.92 -9.30 -16.08
N GLU A 21 -5.64 -8.93 -14.83
CA GLU A 21 -6.26 -7.79 -14.15
C GLU A 21 -5.86 -6.48 -14.82
N PHE A 22 -4.59 -6.32 -15.20
CA PHE A 22 -4.11 -5.13 -15.91
C PHE A 22 -4.64 -5.02 -17.34
N ALA A 23 -4.96 -6.15 -17.97
CA ALA A 23 -5.59 -6.21 -19.29
C ALA A 23 -7.11 -5.99 -19.25
N ALA A 24 -7.73 -6.12 -18.07
CA ALA A 24 -9.17 -6.04 -17.94
C ALA A 24 -9.70 -4.60 -18.14
N PRO A 25 -10.88 -4.42 -18.77
CA PRO A 25 -11.42 -3.08 -19.06
C PRO A 25 -11.64 -2.21 -17.82
N TYR A 26 -11.91 -2.83 -16.65
CA TYR A 26 -12.11 -2.08 -15.41
C TYR A 26 -10.81 -1.39 -14.95
N PHE A 27 -9.64 -1.96 -15.25
CA PHE A 27 -8.36 -1.40 -14.82
C PHE A 27 -7.98 -0.16 -15.64
N ALA A 28 -8.29 -0.17 -16.94
CA ALA A 28 -8.19 1.02 -17.79
C ALA A 28 -9.08 2.16 -17.28
N LYS A 29 -10.32 1.85 -16.89
CA LYS A 29 -11.24 2.82 -16.25
C LYS A 29 -10.70 3.32 -14.91
N LEU A 30 -10.16 2.44 -14.07
CA LEU A 30 -9.56 2.78 -12.78
C LEU A 30 -8.36 3.72 -12.95
N LYS A 31 -7.49 3.46 -13.93
CA LYS A 31 -6.37 4.35 -14.27
C LYS A 31 -6.86 5.73 -14.72
N ALA A 32 -7.86 5.78 -15.59
CA ALA A 32 -8.43 7.05 -16.07
C ALA A 32 -9.05 7.85 -14.91
N PHE A 33 -9.83 7.19 -14.05
CA PHE A 33 -10.37 7.77 -12.81
C PHE A 33 -9.25 8.37 -11.96
N LEU A 34 -8.20 7.60 -11.67
CA LEU A 34 -7.11 8.05 -10.81
C LEU A 34 -6.30 9.21 -11.41
N VAL A 35 -6.17 9.27 -12.75
CA VAL A 35 -5.53 10.40 -13.45
C VAL A 35 -6.37 11.67 -13.30
N GLU A 36 -7.70 11.56 -13.40
CA GLU A 36 -8.58 12.72 -13.21
C GLU A 36 -8.62 13.16 -11.75
N GLU A 37 -8.65 12.21 -10.81
CA GLU A 37 -8.59 12.48 -9.37
C GLU A 37 -7.36 13.29 -8.97
N LYS A 38 -6.19 12.94 -9.51
CA LYS A 38 -4.94 13.70 -9.31
C LYS A 38 -4.98 15.10 -9.93
N LYS A 39 -5.89 15.32 -10.89
CA LYS A 39 -6.35 16.61 -11.43
C LYS A 39 -6.73 17.61 -10.34
N GLN A 40 -7.59 17.11 -9.46
CA GLN A 40 -8.42 17.92 -8.57
C GLN A 40 -8.00 17.80 -7.11
N TYR A 41 -7.46 16.65 -6.72
CA TYR A 41 -7.17 16.30 -5.34
C TYR A 41 -5.74 15.85 -5.15
N ARG A 42 -5.22 16.09 -3.95
CA ARG A 42 -4.00 15.43 -3.48
C ARG A 42 -4.35 13.97 -3.14
N ILE A 43 -3.75 13.04 -3.86
CA ILE A 43 -3.94 11.60 -3.65
C ILE A 43 -2.72 11.01 -2.94
N TYR A 44 -2.97 10.12 -1.98
CA TYR A 44 -1.96 9.33 -1.28
C TYR A 44 -2.12 7.82 -1.55
N PRO A 45 -1.03 7.04 -1.54
CA PRO A 45 0.37 7.49 -1.50
C PRO A 45 0.80 8.17 -2.82
N PRO A 46 2.03 8.74 -2.91
CA PRO A 46 2.61 9.14 -4.18
C PRO A 46 2.55 8.04 -5.24
N GLY A 47 2.40 8.41 -6.51
CA GLY A 47 2.11 7.46 -7.60
C GLY A 47 3.11 6.30 -7.73
N SER A 48 4.41 6.56 -7.48
CA SER A 48 5.46 5.54 -7.50
C SER A 48 5.36 4.51 -6.37
N LEU A 49 4.59 4.80 -5.32
CA LEU A 49 4.44 3.98 -4.14
C LEU A 49 3.09 3.25 -4.09
N ILE A 50 2.21 3.39 -5.09
CA ILE A 50 0.90 2.72 -5.11
C ILE A 50 1.05 1.20 -5.01
N PHE A 51 2.03 0.62 -5.73
CA PHE A 51 2.30 -0.82 -5.72
C PHE A 51 3.41 -1.23 -4.75
N ASN A 52 3.74 -0.40 -3.75
CA ASN A 52 4.92 -0.65 -2.91
C ASN A 52 4.86 -1.98 -2.15
N ALA A 53 3.68 -2.42 -1.70
CA ALA A 53 3.49 -3.73 -1.07
C ALA A 53 3.92 -4.89 -1.97
N PHE A 54 3.52 -4.85 -3.24
CA PHE A 54 3.91 -5.85 -4.25
C PHE A 54 5.40 -5.77 -4.56
N ASN A 55 5.95 -4.55 -4.63
CA ASN A 55 7.37 -4.33 -4.91
C ASN A 55 8.28 -4.79 -3.78
N SER A 56 7.82 -4.66 -2.54
CA SER A 56 8.58 -5.00 -1.35
C SER A 56 8.54 -6.50 -1.03
N THR A 57 7.48 -7.18 -1.49
CA THR A 57 7.25 -8.60 -1.19
C THR A 57 6.89 -9.36 -2.48
N PRO A 58 7.88 -9.90 -3.23
CA PRO A 58 7.64 -10.69 -4.44
C PRO A 58 6.67 -11.85 -4.21
N PHE A 59 5.84 -12.18 -5.20
CA PHE A 59 4.80 -13.22 -5.11
C PHE A 59 5.28 -14.55 -4.50
N PRO A 60 6.38 -15.19 -4.96
CA PRO A 60 6.83 -16.47 -4.41
C PRO A 60 7.45 -16.36 -3.01
N LYS A 61 7.67 -15.14 -2.49
CA LYS A 61 8.22 -14.89 -1.15
C LYS A 61 7.14 -14.59 -0.12
N VAL A 62 5.88 -14.45 -0.53
CA VAL A 62 4.77 -14.18 0.40
C VAL A 62 4.61 -15.37 1.35
N ARG A 63 4.59 -15.07 2.66
CA ARG A 63 4.38 -16.03 3.75
C ARG A 63 3.18 -15.66 4.63
N VAL A 64 2.97 -14.36 4.84
CA VAL A 64 1.89 -13.81 5.64
C VAL A 64 1.28 -12.65 4.87
N VAL A 65 -0.03 -12.48 4.94
CA VAL A 65 -0.74 -11.33 4.39
C VAL A 65 -1.39 -10.56 5.52
N LEU A 66 -1.05 -9.27 5.65
CA LEU A 66 -1.74 -8.34 6.52
C LEU A 66 -2.59 -7.42 5.67
N LEU A 67 -3.90 -7.42 5.91
CA LEU A 67 -4.88 -6.62 5.17
C LEU A 67 -5.30 -5.40 5.99
N GLY A 68 -5.02 -4.21 5.45
CA GLY A 68 -5.63 -2.96 5.88
C GLY A 68 -6.79 -2.55 4.97
N GLN A 69 -7.47 -1.47 5.32
CA GLN A 69 -8.64 -0.97 4.58
C GLN A 69 -8.22 -0.03 3.45
N ASP A 70 -7.78 1.18 3.80
CA ASP A 70 -7.31 2.22 2.89
C ASP A 70 -5.99 2.83 3.39
N PRO A 71 -5.22 3.52 2.53
CA PRO A 71 -4.00 4.20 2.95
C PRO A 71 -4.30 5.30 3.97
N TYR A 72 -3.31 5.64 4.81
CA TYR A 72 -3.41 6.86 5.61
C TYR A 72 -3.61 8.09 4.72
N HIS A 73 -4.56 8.94 5.09
CA HIS A 73 -4.96 10.11 4.31
C HIS A 73 -4.25 11.42 4.73
N GLY A 74 -3.29 11.37 5.64
CA GLY A 74 -2.50 12.52 6.09
C GLY A 74 -1.19 12.70 5.31
N PRO A 75 -0.67 13.93 5.22
CA PRO A 75 0.57 14.23 4.51
C PRO A 75 1.77 13.41 5.02
N GLY A 76 2.46 12.74 4.10
CA GLY A 76 3.68 11.99 4.40
C GLY A 76 3.50 10.66 5.14
N GLN A 77 2.26 10.28 5.47
CA GLN A 77 1.98 9.05 6.22
C GLN A 77 1.98 7.81 5.33
N ALA A 78 1.18 7.82 4.27
CA ALA A 78 1.05 6.66 3.39
C ALA A 78 2.23 6.55 2.41
N HIS A 79 2.83 5.36 2.39
CA HIS A 79 3.93 4.99 1.49
C HIS A 79 3.72 3.61 0.85
N GLY A 80 2.46 3.18 0.72
CA GLY A 80 2.08 1.99 -0.04
C GLY A 80 2.19 0.65 0.70
N LEU A 81 2.34 0.68 2.03
CA LEU A 81 2.35 -0.48 2.91
C LEU A 81 1.27 -0.28 3.99
N CYS A 82 0.36 -1.24 4.19
CA CYS A 82 -0.69 -1.11 5.21
C CYS A 82 -0.09 -0.96 6.62
N PHE A 83 -0.78 -0.18 7.47
CA PHE A 83 -0.39 0.20 8.84
C PHE A 83 0.93 0.97 9.01
N SER A 84 1.87 0.83 8.09
CA SER A 84 3.24 1.35 8.11
C SER A 84 3.30 2.85 7.77
N VAL A 85 4.20 3.57 8.45
CA VAL A 85 4.53 4.97 8.13
C VAL A 85 6.04 5.17 7.98
N PRO A 86 6.53 6.13 7.18
CA PRO A 86 7.96 6.43 7.08
C PRO A 86 8.62 6.77 8.42
N ARG A 87 9.95 6.59 8.52
CA ARG A 87 10.71 7.00 9.70
C ARG A 87 10.60 8.51 9.91
N GLY A 88 10.47 8.94 11.16
CA GLY A 88 10.26 10.35 11.53
C GLY A 88 8.79 10.80 11.49
N VAL A 89 7.89 9.98 10.94
CA VAL A 89 6.44 10.23 11.02
C VAL A 89 5.90 9.64 12.34
N PRO A 90 5.07 10.38 13.10
CA PRO A 90 4.42 9.86 14.29
C PRO A 90 3.62 8.58 14.00
N GLN A 91 3.70 7.61 14.92
CA GLN A 91 2.98 6.35 14.80
C GLN A 91 1.46 6.60 14.92
N PRO A 92 0.66 6.13 13.95
CA PRO A 92 -0.79 6.23 14.06
C PRO A 92 -1.35 5.34 15.17
N PRO A 93 -2.53 5.65 15.75
CA PRO A 93 -3.10 4.90 16.87
C PRO A 93 -3.23 3.39 16.62
N SER A 94 -3.64 3.00 15.40
CA SER A 94 -3.76 1.59 15.03
C SER A 94 -2.41 0.86 15.08
N LEU A 95 -1.33 1.50 14.64
CA LEU A 95 0.00 0.92 14.68
C LEU A 95 0.56 0.83 16.10
N VAL A 96 0.26 1.83 16.95
CA VAL A 96 0.59 1.77 18.38
C VAL A 96 -0.08 0.57 19.04
N ASN A 97 -1.34 0.29 18.69
CA ASN A 97 -2.05 -0.87 19.22
C ASN A 97 -1.43 -2.19 18.72
N ILE A 98 -1.02 -2.28 17.44
CA ILE A 98 -0.28 -3.44 16.92
C ILE A 98 1.02 -3.67 17.70
N PHE A 99 1.79 -2.62 17.99
CA PHE A 99 3.03 -2.77 18.75
C PHE A 99 2.81 -3.14 20.22
N LYS A 100 1.72 -2.66 20.84
CA LYS A 100 1.33 -3.09 22.19
C LYS A 100 1.00 -4.57 22.22
N GLU A 101 0.17 -5.04 21.29
CA GLU A 101 -0.17 -6.46 21.18
C GLU A 101 1.07 -7.33 20.95
N LEU A 102 1.98 -6.91 20.06
CA LEU A 102 3.25 -7.63 19.85
C LEU A 102 4.14 -7.68 21.10
N HIS A 103 4.10 -6.64 21.92
CA HIS A 103 4.81 -6.63 23.19
C HIS A 103 4.16 -7.56 24.20
N ASP A 104 2.85 -7.52 24.33
CA ASP A 104 2.11 -8.32 25.30
C ASP A 104 2.15 -9.82 24.95
N ASP A 105 2.10 -10.18 23.66
CA ASP A 105 2.14 -11.56 23.17
C ASP A 105 3.55 -12.17 23.14
N LEU A 106 4.54 -11.41 22.67
CA LEU A 106 5.87 -11.94 22.34
C LEU A 106 7.02 -11.26 23.10
N GLU A 107 6.71 -10.36 24.03
CA GLU A 107 7.68 -9.55 24.78
C GLU A 107 8.63 -8.73 23.88
N ILE A 108 8.21 -8.46 22.63
CA ILE A 108 9.01 -7.70 21.67
C ILE A 108 9.02 -6.21 22.10
N PRO A 109 10.20 -5.55 22.16
CA PRO A 109 10.26 -4.14 22.49
C PRO A 109 9.53 -3.27 21.47
N ILE A 110 8.70 -2.33 21.95
CA ILE A 110 7.97 -1.39 21.11
C ILE A 110 8.97 -0.49 20.35
N PRO A 111 8.96 -0.48 19.00
CA PRO A 111 9.88 0.35 18.22
C PRO A 111 9.59 1.83 18.38
N SER A 112 10.62 2.67 18.25
CA SER A 112 10.48 4.13 18.25
C SER A 112 10.00 4.72 16.92
N HIS A 113 9.75 3.89 15.89
CA HIS A 113 9.29 4.32 14.56
C HIS A 113 8.19 3.41 14.03
N GLY A 114 7.37 3.93 13.11
CA GLY A 114 6.26 3.18 12.52
C GLY A 114 6.53 2.47 11.18
N ASN A 115 7.78 2.44 10.71
CA ASN A 115 8.12 1.82 9.43
C ASN A 115 8.23 0.28 9.55
N LEU A 116 7.41 -0.42 8.77
CA LEU A 116 7.31 -1.89 8.73
C LEU A 116 8.00 -2.54 7.51
N GLU A 117 8.83 -1.83 6.74
CA GLU A 117 9.51 -2.40 5.55
C GLU A 117 10.34 -3.65 5.86
N LYS A 118 10.88 -3.76 7.09
CA LYS A 118 11.59 -4.96 7.53
C LYS A 118 10.72 -6.22 7.49
N TRP A 119 9.42 -6.12 7.77
CA TRP A 119 8.50 -7.24 7.69
C TRP A 119 8.22 -7.62 6.23
N ALA A 120 8.09 -6.62 5.35
CA ALA A 120 7.92 -6.87 3.92
C ALA A 120 9.09 -7.68 3.34
N GLY A 121 10.33 -7.30 3.68
CA GLY A 121 11.53 -8.05 3.30
C GLY A 121 11.61 -9.49 3.83
N GLN A 122 10.77 -9.86 4.80
CA GLN A 122 10.70 -11.20 5.38
C GLN A 122 9.51 -12.03 4.85
N GLY A 123 8.76 -11.51 3.87
CA GLY A 123 7.63 -12.21 3.26
C GLY A 123 6.25 -11.79 3.78
N VAL A 124 6.16 -10.70 4.56
CA VAL A 124 4.86 -10.15 4.98
C VAL A 124 4.33 -9.22 3.89
N LEU A 125 3.25 -9.60 3.22
CA LEU A 125 2.57 -8.73 2.26
C LEU A 125 1.67 -7.75 3.02
N LEU A 126 2.10 -6.48 3.10
CA LEU A 126 1.41 -5.39 3.80
C LEU A 126 0.43 -4.66 2.85
N LEU A 127 -0.69 -5.30 2.54
CA LEU A 127 -1.63 -4.86 1.50
C LEU A 127 -2.84 -4.11 2.10
N ASN A 128 -3.26 -3.02 1.47
CA ASN A 128 -4.58 -2.43 1.74
C ASN A 128 -5.58 -2.92 0.69
N ALA A 129 -6.86 -3.05 1.08
CA ALA A 129 -7.94 -3.40 0.16
C ALA A 129 -8.13 -2.35 -0.94
N THR A 130 -7.91 -1.07 -0.60
CA THR A 130 -7.81 0.03 -1.56
C THR A 130 -6.38 0.59 -1.55
N LEU A 131 -5.86 0.99 -2.72
CA LEU A 131 -4.46 1.39 -2.85
C LEU A 131 -4.24 2.90 -2.88
N THR A 132 -5.30 3.69 -2.92
CA THR A 132 -5.22 5.16 -2.98
C THR A 132 -6.33 5.80 -2.18
N VAL A 133 -6.11 7.01 -1.69
CA VAL A 133 -7.09 7.80 -0.94
C VAL A 133 -6.89 9.29 -1.22
N ARG A 134 -7.94 10.09 -1.15
CA ARG A 134 -7.84 11.55 -1.16
C ARG A 134 -7.29 12.04 0.18
N ALA A 135 -6.51 13.11 0.15
CA ALA A 135 -6.03 13.77 1.36
C ALA A 135 -7.21 14.16 2.27
N HIS A 136 -7.10 13.81 3.56
CA HIS A 136 -8.09 14.10 4.60
C HIS A 136 -9.49 13.52 4.39
N GLN A 137 -9.67 12.54 3.49
CA GLN A 137 -10.97 11.90 3.23
C GLN A 137 -10.82 10.37 3.25
N ALA A 138 -10.96 9.77 4.43
CA ALA A 138 -10.91 8.31 4.58
C ALA A 138 -12.00 7.63 3.73
N GLY A 139 -11.68 6.48 3.12
CA GLY A 139 -12.63 5.69 2.31
C GLY A 139 -13.15 6.40 1.05
N SER A 140 -12.41 7.38 0.53
CA SER A 140 -12.85 8.16 -0.64
C SER A 140 -12.83 7.38 -1.96
N HIS A 141 -12.03 6.30 -2.04
CA HIS A 141 -11.87 5.40 -3.19
C HIS A 141 -12.11 3.97 -2.73
#